data_AF-A0A2M9P8I3-F1
#
_entry.id   AF-A0A2M9P8I3-F1
#
_cell.length_a   1.000
_cell.length_b   1.000
_cell.length_c   1.000
_cell.angle_alpha   90.00
_cell.angle_beta   90.00
_cell.angle_gamma   90.00
#
_symmetry.space_group_name_H-M   'P 1'
#
loop_
_entity.id
_entity.type
_entity.pdbx_description
1 polymer ?
#
loop_
_entity_poly.entity_id
_entity_poly.type
_entity_poly.pdbx_seq_one_letter_code
_entity_poly.pdbx_strand_id
1 'polypeptide(L)'
;MQDVSEIVPATVDLRAEYESSGVREVLDELDRELIGLKPVKDRIRETAALLLVDRARRQMGLSNETPTLHMSFTGNPGTGKTTVAMKMAGLLHRLGYVRKGHLVSVTRDDLVGQYIGHTAPKTKDVLKKAMGGVLFIDEAYYLYRPDNERDYGQEAIEILLQVM
;
A
#
# COMPACT_ATOMS: atom_id res chain seq x y z
N MET A 1 -22.71 -25.42 27.07
CA MET A 1 -22.10 -24.19 26.54
C MET A 1 -22.03 -24.40 25.03
N GLN A 2 -22.91 -23.73 24.28
CA GLN A 2 -23.21 -24.06 22.88
C GLN A 2 -22.02 -23.77 21.98
N ASP A 3 -21.67 -24.80 21.20
CA ASP A 3 -20.73 -24.77 20.10
C ASP A 3 -21.36 -23.97 18.96
N VAL A 4 -21.02 -22.68 18.86
CA VAL A 4 -21.42 -21.83 17.73
C VAL A 4 -20.44 -22.15 16.61
N SER A 5 -20.71 -23.25 15.91
CA SER A 5 -20.09 -23.49 14.60
C SER A 5 -20.47 -22.31 13.70
N GLU A 6 -19.49 -21.45 13.40
CA GLU A 6 -19.67 -20.38 12.43
C GLU A 6 -20.17 -21.01 11.12
N ILE A 7 -21.39 -20.64 10.73
CA ILE A 7 -22.01 -21.14 9.50
C ILE A 7 -21.24 -20.52 8.33
N VAL A 8 -20.26 -21.26 7.83
CA VAL A 8 -19.50 -20.89 6.64
C VAL A 8 -20.43 -20.96 5.43
N PRO A 9 -20.63 -19.87 4.66
CA PRO A 9 -21.51 -19.87 3.51
C PRO A 9 -20.96 -20.78 2.40
N ALA A 10 -21.82 -21.62 1.82
CA ALA A 10 -21.46 -22.51 0.71
C ALA A 10 -21.18 -21.76 -0.62
N THR A 11 -21.71 -20.54 -0.75
CA THR A 11 -21.58 -19.68 -1.94
C THR A 11 -21.52 -18.22 -1.54
N VAL A 12 -20.74 -17.41 -2.25
CA VAL A 12 -20.68 -15.95 -2.08
C VAL A 12 -21.00 -15.28 -3.42
N ASP A 13 -21.92 -14.31 -3.41
CA ASP A 13 -22.19 -13.44 -4.56
C ASP A 13 -21.21 -12.26 -4.55
N LEU A 14 -20.21 -12.32 -5.42
CA LEU A 14 -19.19 -11.27 -5.54
C LEU A 14 -19.78 -9.92 -5.96
N ARG A 15 -20.87 -9.90 -6.73
CA ARG A 15 -21.50 -8.64 -7.15
C ARG A 15 -22.20 -7.99 -5.97
N ALA A 16 -22.93 -8.76 -5.16
CA ALA A 16 -23.55 -8.25 -3.95
C ALA A 16 -22.49 -7.73 -2.96
N GLU A 17 -21.37 -8.45 -2.79
CA GLU A 17 -20.27 -8.00 -1.93
C GLU A 17 -19.61 -6.72 -2.47
N TYR A 18 -19.46 -6.59 -3.79
CA TYR A 18 -18.90 -5.39 -4.42
C TYR A 18 -19.75 -4.14 -4.13
N GLU A 19 -21.08 -4.27 -4.19
CA GLU A 19 -22.01 -3.16 -3.92
C GLU A 19 -22.06 -2.85 -2.40
N SER A 20 -22.04 -3.86 -1.53
CA SER A 20 -22.15 -3.69 -0.07
C SER A 20 -20.86 -3.25 0.62
N SER A 21 -19.70 -3.54 0.01
CA SER A 21 -18.38 -3.23 0.57
C SER A 21 -17.95 -1.77 0.41
N GLY A 22 -18.71 -0.97 -0.33
CA GLY A 22 -18.36 0.41 -0.65
C GLY A 22 -17.23 0.54 -1.68
N VAL A 23 -16.66 -0.57 -2.18
CA VAL A 23 -15.58 -0.56 -3.19
C VAL A 23 -15.99 0.28 -4.41
N ARG A 24 -17.24 0.10 -4.87
CA ARG A 24 -17.79 0.83 -6.03
C ARG A 24 -17.70 2.34 -5.85
N GLU A 25 -18.14 2.84 -4.69
CA GLU A 25 -18.13 4.27 -4.39
C GLU A 25 -16.70 4.82 -4.42
N VAL A 26 -15.72 4.07 -3.89
CA VAL A 26 -14.33 4.54 -3.92
C VAL A 26 -13.73 4.51 -5.32
N LEU A 27 -14.06 3.52 -6.14
CA LEU A 27 -13.62 3.48 -7.53
C LEU A 27 -14.26 4.61 -8.35
N ASP A 28 -15.53 4.92 -8.10
CA ASP A 28 -16.20 6.06 -8.73
C ASP A 28 -15.61 7.41 -8.25
N GLU A 29 -15.26 7.54 -6.96
CA GLU A 29 -14.57 8.70 -6.40
C GLU A 29 -13.20 8.89 -7.07
N LEU A 30 -12.42 7.80 -7.19
CA LEU A 30 -11.15 7.78 -7.91
C LEU A 30 -11.32 8.25 -9.37
N ASP A 31 -12.40 7.82 -10.04
CA ASP A 31 -12.66 8.20 -11.42
C ASP A 31 -12.95 9.69 -11.60
N ARG A 32 -13.72 10.26 -10.67
CA ARG A 32 -14.10 11.68 -10.68
C ARG A 32 -12.96 12.60 -10.30
N GLU A 33 -12.17 12.22 -9.30
CA GLU A 33 -11.13 13.08 -8.73
C GLU A 33 -9.81 13.04 -9.50
N LEU A 34 -9.47 11.91 -10.11
CA LEU A 34 -8.25 11.78 -10.92
C LEU A 34 -8.58 11.85 -12.41
N ILE A 35 -8.33 13.00 -13.02
CA ILE A 35 -8.47 13.15 -14.48
C ILE A 35 -7.31 12.42 -15.16
N GLY A 36 -7.63 11.51 -16.09
CA GLY A 36 -6.63 10.70 -16.81
C GLY A 36 -6.15 9.49 -16.00
N LEU A 37 -4.85 9.16 -16.11
CA LEU A 37 -4.19 8.07 -15.37
C LEU A 37 -4.84 6.68 -15.54
N LYS A 38 -5.38 6.39 -16.73
CA LYS A 38 -6.06 5.12 -17.03
C LYS A 38 -5.27 3.87 -16.56
N PRO A 39 -3.95 3.73 -16.81
CA PRO A 39 -3.20 2.56 -16.35
C PRO A 39 -3.20 2.39 -14.82
N VAL A 40 -3.16 3.50 -14.08
CA VAL A 40 -3.21 3.49 -12.62
C VAL A 40 -4.59 3.06 -12.14
N LYS A 41 -5.64 3.64 -12.71
CA LYS A 41 -7.03 3.30 -12.38
C LYS A 41 -7.34 1.83 -12.68
N ASP A 42 -6.87 1.32 -13.81
CA ASP A 42 -7.04 -0.09 -14.18
C ASP A 42 -6.32 -1.00 -13.17
N ARG A 43 -5.08 -0.68 -12.80
CA ARG A 43 -4.35 -1.43 -11.77
C ARG A 43 -5.05 -1.40 -10.41
N ILE A 44 -5.67 -0.28 -10.07
CA ILE A 44 -6.46 -0.13 -8.85
C ILE A 44 -7.72 -1.00 -8.88
N ARG A 45 -8.42 -1.06 -10.01
CA ARG A 45 -9.58 -1.95 -10.19
C ARG A 45 -9.20 -3.41 -10.09
N GLU A 46 -8.09 -3.82 -10.72
CA GLU A 46 -7.55 -5.17 -10.59
C GLU A 46 -7.25 -5.52 -9.13
N THR A 47 -6.60 -4.59 -8.43
CA THR A 47 -6.32 -4.73 -7.00
C THR A 47 -7.63 -4.88 -6.24
N ALA A 48 -8.57 -3.95 -6.37
CA ALA A 48 -9.87 -4.01 -5.70
C ALA A 48 -10.64 -5.32 -5.97
N ALA A 49 -10.57 -5.87 -7.19
CA ALA A 49 -11.17 -7.15 -7.51
C ALA A 49 -10.48 -8.33 -6.79
N LEU A 50 -9.15 -8.37 -6.78
CA LEU A 50 -8.38 -9.37 -6.01
C LEU A 50 -8.74 -9.30 -4.52
N LEU A 51 -8.85 -8.09 -4.01
CA LEU A 51 -9.17 -7.81 -2.61
C LEU A 51 -10.61 -8.21 -2.23
N LEU A 52 -11.55 -8.05 -3.15
CA LEU A 52 -12.93 -8.51 -2.97
C LEU A 52 -13.00 -10.04 -2.91
N VAL A 53 -12.27 -10.72 -3.81
CA VAL A 53 -12.18 -12.18 -3.84
C VAL A 53 -11.50 -12.71 -2.59
N ASP A 54 -10.44 -12.05 -2.10
CA ASP A 54 -9.78 -12.44 -0.85
C ASP A 54 -10.75 -12.37 0.34
N ARG A 55 -11.54 -11.29 0.43
CA ARG A 55 -12.57 -11.12 1.45
C ARG A 55 -13.65 -12.21 1.38
N ALA A 56 -14.14 -12.54 0.18
CA ALA A 56 -15.10 -13.64 -0.01
C ALA A 56 -14.51 -14.99 0.43
N ARG A 57 -13.23 -15.25 0.11
CA ARG A 57 -12.53 -16.47 0.53
C ARG A 57 -12.38 -16.57 2.05
N ARG A 58 -12.08 -15.46 2.73
CA ARG A 58 -12.05 -15.40 4.21
C ARG A 58 -13.42 -15.69 4.83
N GLN A 59 -14.50 -15.14 4.28
CA GLN A 59 -15.86 -15.45 4.74
C GLN A 59 -16.19 -16.94 4.60
N MET A 60 -15.61 -17.60 3.58
CA MET A 60 -15.73 -19.05 3.37
C MET A 60 -14.72 -19.89 4.17
N GLY A 61 -13.99 -19.31 5.12
CA GLY A 61 -12.99 -20.02 5.91
C GLY A 61 -11.80 -20.57 5.10
N LEU A 62 -11.58 -20.08 3.88
CA LEU A 62 -10.45 -20.48 3.04
C LEU A 62 -9.20 -19.69 3.45
N SER A 63 -8.09 -20.39 3.66
CA SER A 63 -6.81 -19.77 3.96
C SER A 63 -6.27 -19.04 2.73
N ASN A 64 -5.93 -17.77 2.92
CA ASN A 64 -5.25 -16.96 1.91
C ASN A 64 -4.15 -16.14 2.55
N GLU A 65 -3.05 -15.99 1.81
CA GLU A 65 -2.05 -14.98 2.10
C GLU A 65 -2.56 -13.61 1.66
N THR A 66 -2.21 -12.58 2.43
CA THR A 66 -2.55 -11.21 2.02
C THR A 66 -1.76 -10.89 0.76
N PRO A 67 -2.40 -10.45 -0.34
CA PRO A 67 -1.68 -10.16 -1.56
C PRO A 67 -0.66 -9.04 -1.34
N THR A 68 0.43 -9.05 -2.11
CA THR A 68 1.41 -7.96 -2.11
C THR A 68 0.81 -6.73 -2.79
N LEU A 69 0.74 -5.62 -2.05
CA LEU A 69 0.09 -4.38 -2.49
C LEU A 69 1.09 -3.24 -2.73
N HIS A 70 2.39 -3.55 -2.74
CA HIS A 70 3.41 -2.56 -3.08
C HIS A 70 3.31 -2.15 -4.55
N MET A 71 3.44 -0.85 -4.81
CA MET A 71 3.29 -0.26 -6.14
C MET A 71 4.45 0.69 -6.43
N SER A 72 4.81 0.82 -7.71
CA SER A 72 5.77 1.82 -8.18
C SER A 72 5.07 2.81 -9.10
N PHE A 73 5.20 4.11 -8.79
CA PHE A 73 4.68 5.18 -9.62
C PHE A 73 5.81 5.84 -10.39
N THR A 74 5.81 5.68 -11.71
CA THR A 74 6.82 6.24 -12.61
C THR A 74 6.23 7.37 -13.45
N GLY A 75 7.05 8.39 -13.74
CA GLY A 75 6.65 9.54 -14.56
C GLY A 75 7.41 10.81 -14.19
N ASN A 76 7.30 11.84 -15.03
CA ASN A 76 7.99 13.11 -14.85
C ASN A 76 7.57 13.83 -13.55
N PRO A 77 8.41 14.71 -12.98
CA PRO A 77 8.00 15.60 -11.89
C PRO A 77 6.74 16.39 -12.26
N GLY A 78 5.86 16.63 -11.27
CA GLY A 78 4.61 17.37 -11.49
C GLY A 78 3.45 16.56 -12.09
N THR A 79 3.59 15.25 -12.34
CA THR A 79 2.50 14.41 -12.87
C THR A 79 1.50 13.90 -11.81
N GLY A 80 1.51 14.46 -10.60
CA GLY A 80 0.54 14.13 -9.55
C GLY A 80 0.77 12.81 -8.81
N LYS A 81 1.97 12.19 -8.90
CA LYS A 81 2.30 10.92 -8.22
C LYS A 81 1.97 10.93 -6.72
N THR A 82 2.32 11.99 -6.01
CA THR A 82 2.06 12.15 -4.57
C THR A 82 0.57 12.25 -4.27
N THR A 83 -0.19 12.96 -5.11
CA THR A 83 -1.65 13.07 -5.01
C THR A 83 -2.31 11.70 -5.19
N VAL A 84 -1.86 10.93 -6.18
CA VAL A 84 -2.31 9.55 -6.41
C VAL A 84 -2.00 8.68 -5.19
N ALA A 85 -0.80 8.75 -4.63
CA ALA A 85 -0.42 7.99 -3.44
C ALA A 85 -1.31 8.28 -2.23
N MET A 86 -1.67 9.56 -2.03
CA MET A 86 -2.55 9.97 -0.94
C MET A 86 -3.96 9.40 -1.10
N LYS A 87 -4.52 9.45 -2.32
CA LYS A 87 -5.82 8.85 -2.63
C LYS A 87 -5.78 7.33 -2.47
N MET A 88 -4.68 6.69 -2.86
CA MET A 88 -4.47 5.26 -2.68
C MET A 88 -4.46 4.83 -1.22
N ALA A 89 -3.83 5.61 -0.32
CA ALA A 89 -3.88 5.33 1.11
C ALA A 89 -5.32 5.34 1.66
N GLY A 90 -6.13 6.32 1.23
CA GLY A 90 -7.55 6.40 1.57
C GLY A 90 -8.35 5.20 1.05
N LEU A 91 -8.11 4.81 -0.21
CA LEU A 91 -8.77 3.65 -0.82
C LEU A 91 -8.43 2.35 -0.08
N LEU A 92 -7.15 2.05 0.11
CA LEU A 92 -6.71 0.83 0.81
C LEU A 92 -7.30 0.74 2.23
N HIS A 93 -7.51 1.88 2.88
CA HIS A 93 -8.13 1.94 4.19
C HIS A 93 -9.62 1.60 4.15
N ARG A 94 -10.38 2.20 3.22
CA ARG A 94 -11.82 1.90 3.04
C ARG A 94 -12.04 0.43 2.65
N LEU A 95 -11.11 -0.16 1.91
CA LEU A 95 -11.13 -1.59 1.56
C LEU A 95 -10.70 -2.52 2.70
N GLY A 96 -10.21 -1.99 3.83
CA GLY A 96 -9.82 -2.79 5.02
C GLY A 96 -8.42 -3.40 4.95
N TYR A 97 -7.55 -2.94 4.03
CA TYR A 97 -6.19 -3.48 3.86
C TYR A 97 -5.15 -2.78 4.70
N VAL A 98 -5.33 -1.48 4.92
CA VAL A 98 -4.54 -0.72 5.88
C VAL A 98 -5.45 -0.27 7.03
N ARG A 99 -4.91 -0.34 8.25
CA ARG A 99 -5.66 -0.01 9.48
C ARG A 99 -6.01 1.48 9.56
N LYS A 100 -5.22 2.33 8.91
CA LYS A 100 -5.31 3.79 8.88
C LYS A 100 -5.09 4.28 7.45
N GLY A 101 -5.89 5.25 7.00
CA GLY A 101 -5.77 5.85 5.66
C GLY A 101 -4.72 6.95 5.54
N HIS A 102 -3.66 6.94 6.36
CA HIS A 102 -2.63 7.97 6.33
C HIS A 102 -1.48 7.60 5.39
N LEU A 103 -0.90 8.63 4.79
CA LEU A 103 0.29 8.54 3.94
C LEU A 103 1.48 9.17 4.68
N VAL A 104 2.59 8.45 4.76
CA VAL A 104 3.88 9.00 5.18
C VAL A 104 4.74 9.19 3.95
N SER A 105 4.90 10.43 3.51
CA SER A 105 5.77 10.78 2.38
C SER A 105 7.17 11.04 2.89
N VAL A 106 8.16 10.39 2.28
CA VAL A 106 9.57 10.52 2.62
C VAL A 106 10.44 10.62 1.38
N THR A 107 11.62 11.19 1.56
CA THR A 107 12.69 11.25 0.58
C THR A 107 13.91 10.47 1.09
N ARG A 108 14.99 10.46 0.31
CA ARG A 108 16.29 9.92 0.75
C ARG A 108 16.74 10.52 2.08
N ASP A 109 16.61 11.84 2.24
CA ASP A 109 17.11 12.55 3.41
C ASP A 109 16.34 12.19 4.70
N ASP A 110 15.15 11.61 4.58
CA ASP A 110 14.38 11.14 5.72
C ASP A 110 14.78 9.72 6.14
N LEU A 111 15.36 8.92 5.24
CA LEU A 111 15.73 7.53 5.49
C LEU A 111 17.22 7.38 5.83
N VAL A 112 18.08 8.14 5.14
CA VAL A 112 19.54 8.01 5.23
C VAL A 112 20.11 8.98 6.26
N GLY A 113 20.99 8.47 7.12
CA GLY A 113 21.71 9.25 8.13
C GLY A 113 22.90 10.02 7.55
N GLN A 114 23.32 11.08 8.23
CA GLN A 114 24.53 11.83 7.86
C GLN A 114 25.83 11.13 8.34
N TYR A 115 25.71 10.28 9.36
CA TYR A 115 26.83 9.61 10.03
C TYR A 115 26.60 8.10 10.13
N ILE A 116 27.69 7.36 10.31
CA ILE A 116 27.68 5.89 10.48
C ILE A 116 26.74 5.51 11.62
N GLY A 117 25.88 4.51 11.39
CA GLY A 117 24.95 3.99 12.39
C GLY A 117 23.69 4.84 12.61
N HIS A 118 23.54 5.98 11.92
CA HIS A 118 22.33 6.80 12.02
C HIS A 118 21.23 6.39 11.04
N THR A 119 21.56 5.71 9.94
CA THR A 119 20.57 5.30 8.93
C THR A 119 19.59 4.28 9.49
N ALA A 120 20.08 3.27 10.21
CA ALA A 120 19.23 2.24 10.76
C ALA A 120 18.11 2.74 11.70
N PRO A 121 18.39 3.51 12.76
CA PRO A 121 17.34 4.03 13.63
C PRO A 121 16.40 4.96 12.87
N LYS A 122 16.93 5.79 11.97
CA LYS A 122 16.13 6.76 11.20
C LYS A 122 15.13 6.08 10.25
N THR A 123 15.57 5.07 9.50
CA THR A 123 14.71 4.27 8.62
C THR A 123 13.65 3.52 9.44
N LYS A 124 14.03 2.93 10.58
CA LYS A 124 13.08 2.23 11.48
C LYS A 124 12.03 3.17 12.07
N ASP A 125 12.39 4.40 12.42
CA ASP A 125 11.45 5.39 12.93
C ASP A 125 10.43 5.83 11.87
N VAL A 126 10.88 6.02 10.61
CA VAL A 126 9.98 6.28 9.49
C VAL A 126 9.02 5.11 9.27
N LEU A 127 9.54 3.88 9.25
CA LEU A 127 8.72 2.67 9.12
C LEU A 127 7.67 2.59 10.22
N LYS A 128 8.05 2.84 11.47
CA LYS A 128 7.14 2.86 12.62
C LYS A 128 6.01 3.89 12.46
N LYS A 129 6.30 5.06 11.89
CA LYS A 129 5.29 6.09 11.59
C LYS A 129 4.35 5.66 10.45
N ALA A 130 4.87 4.95 9.46
CA ALA A 130 4.09 4.46 8.32
C ALA A 130 3.24 3.22 8.65
N MET A 131 3.59 2.48 9.71
CA MET A 131 2.87 1.26 10.12
C MET A 131 1.35 1.46 10.22
N GLY A 132 0.63 0.55 9.59
CA GLY A 132 -0.83 0.57 9.52
C GLY A 132 -1.41 1.53 8.47
N GLY A 133 -0.57 2.29 7.75
CA GLY A 133 -0.94 3.12 6.61
C GLY A 133 -0.06 2.82 5.39
N VAL A 134 0.30 3.86 4.63
CA VAL A 134 1.13 3.74 3.42
C VAL A 134 2.42 4.55 3.55
N LEU A 135 3.57 3.94 3.22
CA LEU A 135 4.85 4.63 3.04
C LEU A 135 5.02 4.99 1.56
N PHE A 136 5.24 6.27 1.27
CA PHE A 136 5.58 6.76 -0.06
C PHE A 136 7.01 7.29 -0.07
N ILE A 137 7.88 6.64 -0.84
CA ILE A 137 9.28 7.01 -0.99
C ILE A 137 9.42 7.74 -2.32
N ASP A 138 9.53 9.06 -2.27
CA ASP A 138 9.76 9.86 -3.47
C ASP A 138 11.21 9.71 -3.94
N GLU A 139 11.37 9.63 -5.26
CA GLU A 139 12.67 9.44 -5.92
C GLU A 139 13.54 8.33 -5.29
N ALA A 140 12.92 7.19 -4.98
CA ALA A 140 13.56 6.06 -4.28
C ALA A 140 14.85 5.55 -4.94
N TYR A 141 15.03 5.78 -6.24
CA TYR A 141 16.27 5.46 -6.96
C TYR A 141 17.50 6.19 -6.38
N TYR A 142 17.32 7.33 -5.69
CA TYR A 142 18.42 7.99 -5.00
C TYR A 142 18.94 7.23 -3.79
N LEU A 143 18.22 6.26 -3.23
CA LEU A 143 18.70 5.44 -2.11
C LEU A 143 19.90 4.57 -2.49
N TYR A 144 20.09 4.25 -3.77
CA TYR A 144 21.22 3.45 -4.22
C TYR A 144 22.16 4.28 -5.10
N ARG A 145 23.39 4.50 -4.64
CA ARG A 145 24.44 5.22 -5.38
C ARG A 145 25.71 4.35 -5.44
N PRO A 146 25.88 3.52 -6.48
CA PRO A 146 26.97 2.55 -6.55
C PRO A 146 28.36 3.20 -6.59
N ASP A 147 28.46 4.42 -7.12
CA ASP A 147 29.74 5.13 -7.28
C ASP A 147 30.27 5.77 -5.98
N ASN A 148 29.54 5.64 -4.86
CA ASN A 148 29.90 6.24 -3.59
C ASN A 148 29.98 5.17 -2.49
N GLU A 149 31.18 4.64 -2.24
CA GLU A 149 31.41 3.62 -1.19
C GLU A 149 31.08 4.10 0.23
N ARG A 150 30.96 5.42 0.45
CA ARG A 150 30.56 6.02 1.73
C ARG A 150 29.06 6.31 1.81
N ASP A 151 28.26 5.75 0.89
CA ASP A 151 26.82 5.95 0.86
C ASP A 151 26.09 4.98 1.80
N TYR A 152 25.37 5.52 2.78
CA TYR A 152 24.58 4.71 3.71
C TYR A 152 23.19 4.36 3.17
N GLY A 153 22.88 4.65 1.91
CA GLY A 153 21.57 4.37 1.33
C GLY A 153 21.30 2.87 1.13
N GLN A 154 22.34 2.06 0.94
CA GLN A 154 22.20 0.60 0.90
C GLN A 154 21.68 0.04 2.24
N GLU A 155 22.14 0.56 3.37
CA GLU A 155 21.67 0.16 4.70
C GLU A 155 20.17 0.44 4.86
N ALA A 156 19.67 1.56 4.33
CA ALA A 156 18.23 1.86 4.33
C ALA A 156 17.44 0.82 3.50
N ILE A 157 17.95 0.44 2.32
CA ILE A 157 17.31 -0.58 1.47
C ILE A 157 17.26 -1.93 2.16
N GLU A 158 18.34 -2.36 2.81
CA GLU A 158 18.39 -3.62 3.56
C GLU A 158 17.34 -3.66 4.67
N ILE A 159 17.14 -2.55 5.38
CA ILE A 159 16.13 -2.44 6.45
C ILE A 159 14.70 -2.43 5.87
N LEU A 160 14.49 -1.76 4.75
CA LEU A 160 13.20 -1.78 4.04
C LEU A 160 12.84 -3.21 3.61
N LEU A 161 13.80 -3.99 3.11
CA LEU A 161 13.59 -5.38 2.71
C LEU A 161 13.29 -6.31 3.89
N GLN A 162 13.80 -6.03 5.09
CA GLN A 162 13.53 -6.84 6.29
C GLN A 162 12.09 -6.75 6.80
N VAL A 163 11.34 -5.72 6.41
CA VAL A 163 9.97 -5.47 6.89
C VAL A 163 8.90 -5.72 5.82
N MET A 164 9.30 -6.12 4.62
CA MET A 164 8.42 -6.47 3.49
C MET A 164 7.94 -7.92 3.56
#